data_AF-A0A7K1GIB1-F1
#
_entry.id   AF-A0A7K1GIB1-F1
#
_cell.length_a   1.000
_cell.length_b   1.000
_cell.length_c   1.000
_cell.angle_alpha   90.00
_cell.angle_beta   90.00
_cell.angle_gamma   90.00
#
_symmetry.space_group_name_H-M   'P 1'
#
loop_
_entity.id
_entity.type
_entity.pdbx_description
1 polymer ?
#
loop_
_entity_poly.entity_id
_entity_poly.type
_entity_poly.pdbx_seq_one_letter_code
_entity_poly.pdbx_strand_id
1 'polypeptide(L)' 'IAEQIKALRELKAMAASYGYDISRPAATGREAVQWLYFGYLAAVKEQNGAAMSIGRIDACLDIYLRRDSERGVLDERRA' A
#
# COMPACT_ATOMS: atom_id res chain seq x y z
N ILE A 1 22.04 2.85 -1.91
CA ILE A 1 21.23 2.30 -3.03
C ILE A 1 21.08 0.78 -2.93
N ALA A 2 22.17 0.00 -2.79
CA ALA A 2 22.07 -1.47 -2.65
C ALA A 2 21.11 -1.91 -1.51
N GLU A 3 21.23 -1.30 -0.32
CA GLU A 3 20.33 -1.61 0.81
C GLU A 3 18.87 -1.23 0.55
N GLN A 4 18.60 -0.14 -0.18
CA GLN A 4 17.22 0.23 -0.55
C GLN A 4 16.61 -0.80 -1.51
N ILE A 5 17.39 -1.30 -2.46
CA ILE A 5 16.96 -2.36 -3.37
C ILE A 5 16.70 -3.66 -2.60
N LYS A 6 17.53 -3.98 -1.60
CA LYS A 6 17.32 -5.12 -0.71
C LYS A 6 16.03 -4.96 0.11
N ALA A 7 15.80 -3.80 0.73
CA ALA A 7 14.59 -3.49 1.47
C ALA A 7 13.32 -3.62 0.59
N LEU A 8 13.37 -3.20 -0.68
CA LEU A 8 12.26 -3.39 -1.61
C LEU A 8 11.96 -4.88 -1.90
N ARG A 9 12.99 -5.73 -1.93
CA ARG A 9 12.80 -7.19 -2.07
C ARG A 9 12.21 -7.80 -0.80
N GLU A 10 12.65 -7.34 0.36
CA GLU A 10 12.12 -7.76 1.66
C GLU A 10 10.66 -7.33 1.84
N LEU A 11 10.29 -6.12 1.39
CA LEU A 11 8.91 -5.64 1.33
C LEU A 11 8.03 -6.57 0.49
N LYS A 12 8.51 -7.02 -0.69
CA LYS A 12 7.78 -8.01 -1.51
C LYS A 12 7.61 -9.34 -0.76
N ALA A 13 8.66 -9.84 -0.11
CA ALA A 13 8.60 -11.08 0.66
C ALA A 13 7.65 -10.97 1.86
N MET A 14 7.64 -9.83 2.54
CA MET A 14 6.71 -9.53 3.62
C MET A 14 5.27 -9.56 3.12
N ALA A 15 4.94 -8.83 2.05
CA ALA A 15 3.58 -8.84 1.52
C ALA A 15 3.14 -10.24 1.06
N ALA A 16 4.05 -11.03 0.47
CA ALA A 16 3.77 -12.41 0.08
C ALA A 16 3.39 -13.29 1.28
N SER A 17 3.96 -13.06 2.47
CA SER A 17 3.57 -13.77 3.70
C SER A 17 2.13 -13.52 4.14
N TYR A 18 1.53 -12.42 3.69
CA TYR A 18 0.11 -12.09 3.89
C TYR A 18 -0.77 -12.51 2.69
N GLY A 19 -0.22 -13.21 1.69
CA GLY A 19 -0.94 -13.66 0.50
C GLY A 19 -1.09 -12.61 -0.61
N TYR A 20 -0.28 -11.54 -0.60
CA TYR A 20 -0.34 -10.47 -1.60
C TYR A 20 0.92 -10.40 -2.47
N ASP A 21 0.74 -10.26 -3.79
CA ASP A 21 1.82 -9.99 -4.74
C ASP A 21 1.87 -8.50 -5.12
N ILE A 22 2.74 -7.74 -4.45
CA ILE A 22 2.98 -6.33 -4.73
C ILE A 22 4.07 -6.09 -5.79
N SER A 23 4.45 -7.11 -6.56
CA SER A 23 5.39 -6.93 -7.69
C SER A 23 4.82 -6.09 -8.82
N ARG A 24 3.48 -6.00 -8.88
CA ARG A 24 2.71 -5.23 -9.85
C ARG A 24 2.08 -3.97 -9.22
N PRO A 25 1.79 -2.95 -10.02
CA PRO A 25 0.98 -1.81 -9.57
C PRO A 25 -0.39 -2.24 -9.06
N ALA A 26 -0.95 -1.49 -8.11
CA ALA A 26 -2.31 -1.70 -7.63
C ALA A 26 -3.33 -1.47 -8.76
N ALA A 27 -4.22 -2.43 -8.97
CA ALA A 27 -5.25 -2.39 -9.99
C ALA A 27 -6.60 -1.91 -9.47
N THR A 28 -6.84 -1.97 -8.15
CA THR A 28 -8.10 -1.56 -7.48
C THR A 28 -7.82 -0.58 -6.33
N GLY A 29 -8.86 0.12 -5.86
CA GLY A 29 -8.82 0.93 -4.63
C GLY A 29 -8.42 0.10 -3.42
N ARG A 30 -8.92 -1.13 -3.31
CA ARG A 30 -8.51 -2.04 -2.24
C ARG A 30 -7.03 -2.39 -2.30
N GLU A 31 -6.51 -2.71 -3.47
CA GLU A 31 -5.06 -2.94 -3.65
C GLU A 31 -4.25 -1.66 -3.40
N ALA A 32 -4.74 -0.49 -3.78
CA ALA A 32 -4.04 0.78 -3.57
C ALA A 32 -3.86 1.09 -2.08
N VAL A 33 -4.94 0.95 -1.31
CA VAL A 33 -4.89 1.06 0.16
C VAL A 33 -3.93 0.02 0.75
N GLN A 34 -4.03 -1.24 0.31
CA GLN A 34 -3.21 -2.31 0.84
C GLN A 34 -1.71 -2.15 0.51
N TRP A 35 -1.36 -1.70 -0.70
CA TRP A 35 0.04 -1.55 -1.13
C TRP A 35 0.70 -0.41 -0.39
N LEU A 36 -0.03 0.69 -0.24
CA LEU A 36 0.39 1.83 0.57
C LEU A 36 0.65 1.38 2.00
N TYR A 37 -0.29 0.64 2.58
CA TYR A 37 -0.14 0.13 3.94
C TYR A 37 1.05 -0.83 4.09
N PHE A 38 1.35 -1.69 3.10
CA PHE A 38 2.54 -2.54 3.15
C PHE A 38 3.84 -1.73 3.17
N GLY A 39 3.93 -0.66 2.38
CA GLY A 39 5.08 0.25 2.43
C GLY A 39 5.26 0.84 3.83
N TYR A 40 4.18 1.34 4.43
CA TYR A 40 4.21 1.87 5.80
C TYR A 40 4.52 0.79 6.86
N LEU A 41 3.93 -0.39 6.72
CA LEU A 41 4.12 -1.52 7.63
C LEU A 41 5.59 -1.98 7.66
N ALA A 42 6.25 -2.03 6.50
CA ALA A 42 7.68 -2.36 6.43
C ALA A 42 8.51 -1.33 7.21
N ALA A 43 8.22 -0.04 7.06
CA ALA A 43 8.93 1.02 7.79
C ALA A 43 8.79 0.90 9.31
N VAL A 44 7.58 0.64 9.83
CA VAL A 44 7.35 0.51 11.29
C VAL A 44 7.81 -0.83 11.87
N LYS A 45 8.03 -1.85 11.03
CA LYS A 45 8.64 -3.12 11.46
C LYS A 45 10.16 -3.01 11.61
N GLU A 46 10.80 -2.16 10.82
CA GLU A 46 12.25 -1.99 10.83
C GLU A 46 12.71 -0.87 11.79
N GLN A 47 11.90 0.16 11.97
CA GLN A 47 12.25 1.35 12.75
C GLN A 47 11.22 1.63 13.84
N ASN A 48 11.69 2.11 14.99
CA ASN A 48 10.89 2.44 16.17
C ASN A 48 10.93 3.95 16.52
N GLY A 49 11.04 4.80 15.50
CA GLY A 49 11.10 6.25 15.69
C GLY A 49 9.85 6.79 16.41
N ALA A 50 10.03 7.83 17.23
CA ALA A 50 8.96 8.41 18.04
C ALA A 50 7.77 8.94 17.21
N ALA A 51 8.03 9.37 15.97
CA ALA A 51 7.02 9.82 15.02
C ALA A 51 7.29 9.21 13.64
N MET A 52 6.54 8.16 13.31
CA MET A 52 6.55 7.51 11.99
C MET A 52 5.29 7.91 11.25
N SER A 53 5.33 9.01 10.50
CA SER A 53 4.16 9.56 9.82
C SER A 53 3.79 8.77 8.57
N ILE A 54 2.50 8.45 8.39
CA ILE A 54 1.99 7.80 7.18
C ILE A 54 1.98 8.73 5.95
N GLY A 55 1.98 10.04 6.18
CA GLY A 55 1.99 11.06 5.14
C GLY A 55 0.59 11.50 4.69
N ARG A 56 0.54 12.24 3.56
CA ARG A 56 -0.70 12.72 2.94
C ARG A 56 -1.13 11.74 1.85
N ILE A 57 -2.12 10.91 2.17
CA ILE A 57 -2.50 9.75 1.36
C ILE A 57 -3.91 9.87 0.75
N ASP A 58 -4.71 10.80 1.28
CA ASP A 58 -6.13 11.02 0.96
C ASP A 58 -6.36 11.22 -0.54
N ALA A 59 -5.83 12.28 -1.12
CA ALA A 59 -6.03 12.59 -2.54
C ALA A 59 -5.47 11.51 -3.48
N CYS A 60 -4.43 10.77 -3.06
CA CYS A 60 -3.87 9.69 -3.86
C CYS A 60 -4.80 8.48 -3.89
N LEU A 61 -5.31 8.07 -2.72
CA LEU A 61 -6.24 6.95 -2.61
C LEU A 61 -7.61 7.27 -3.23
N ASP A 62 -8.07 8.51 -3.10
CA ASP A 62 -9.34 8.98 -3.68
C ASP A 62 -9.40 8.76 -5.20
N ILE A 63 -8.28 8.91 -5.92
CA ILE A 63 -8.22 8.65 -7.36
C ILE A 63 -8.59 7.19 -7.68
N TYR A 64 -8.14 6.23 -6.88
CA TYR A 64 -8.45 4.81 -7.10
C TYR A 64 -9.87 4.47 -6.64
N LEU A 65 -10.28 4.97 -5.48
CA LEU A 65 -11.61 4.70 -4.92
C LEU A 65 -12.71 5.28 -5.79
N ARG A 66 -12.56 6.52 -6.27
CA ARG A 66 -13.50 7.17 -7.18
C ARG A 66 -13.63 6.40 -8.49
N ARG A 67 -12.50 6.04 -9.10
CA ARG A 67 -12.48 5.23 -10.33
C ARG A 67 -13.21 3.90 -10.14
N ASP A 68 -13.01 3.23 -9.01
CA ASP A 68 -13.65 1.94 -8.74
C ASP A 68 -15.15 2.08 -8.47
N SER A 69 -15.56 3.18 -7.81
CA SER A 69 -16.97 3.54 -7.61
C SER A 69 -17.69 3.84 -8.93
N GLU A 70 -17.07 4.66 -9.80
CA GLU A 70 -17.60 5.00 -11.14
C GLU A 70 -17.74 3.77 -12.04
N ARG A 71 -16.90 2.74 -11.83
CA ARG A 71 -16.97 1.46 -12.56
C ARG A 71 -17.92 0.44 -11.93
N GLY A 72 -18.56 0.77 -10.81
CA GLY A 72 -19.44 -0.15 -10.07
C GLY A 72 -18.72 -1.34 -9.45
N VAL A 73 -17.39 -1.25 -9.28
CA VAL A 73 -16.56 -2.30 -8.65
C VAL A 73 -16.58 -2.18 -7.13
N LEU A 74 -16.84 -0.97 -6.64
CA LEU A 74 -16.86 -0.59 -5.23
C LEU A 74 -18.13 0.23 -4.96
N ASP A 75 -18.77 0.01 -3.82
CA ASP A 75 -19.83 0.90 -3.34
C ASP A 75 -19.29 1.77 -2.20
N GLU A 76 -19.98 2.86 -1.89
CA GLU A 76 -19.57 3.82 -0.87
C GLU A 76 -19.43 3.21 0.53
N ARG A 77 -20.16 2.12 0.83
CA ARG A 77 -20.04 1.45 2.14
C ARG A 77 -18.78 0.60 2.24
N ARG A 78 -18.19 0.23 1.10
CA ARG A 78 -17.01 -0.63 1.00
C ARG A 78 -15.75 0.15 0.63
N ALA A 79 -15.88 1.41 0.24
CA ALA A 79 -14.79 2.37 0.06
C ALA A 79 -14.18 2.77 1.41
#